data_AF-A0A7J8C5W7-F1
#
_entry.id   AF-A0A7J8C5W7-F1
#
_cell.length_a   1.000
_cell.length_b   1.000
_cell.length_c   1.000
_cell.angle_alpha   90.00
_cell.angle_beta   90.00
_cell.angle_gamma   90.00
#
_symmetry.space_group_name_H-M   'P 1'
#
loop_
_entity.id
_entity.type
_entity.pdbx_description
1 polymer ?
#
loop_
_entity_poly.entity_id
_entity_poly.type
_entity_poly.pdbx_seq_one_letter_code
_entity_poly.pdbx_strand_id
1 'polypeptide(L)'
;MSSSCSSLLEPPAPPPRTPASQTPMVPPPPLPPHLPDLAFPPSPSSPQAPIPPPPPLPPPPPSSGAAPPHVFGLEKSQLLKEALEKAGPVPGSREDVKRLLKLHKDRFRSDLQWILFCADLPSLIQEGPQCGLVALWMAGTLLVPPSGIPLERLVQMAMERGYTVQGEMFSVADMGRLAEEALGCRAELLHGGLGGPNREHVLQHLVTGHPLLIPTSYDEDFNHEPCQRKGHKAHWAVSTGVLLGVQGVPTPGYAEDPELPGLFHPVPSIPHQPPSLPEEGSLGAVYLLSKQGKSWHYQLWDYDQLRDSNLQLTDFSPSRAADGRAYVVPAGGVRAGLCGQALLLRPYDSSHWPAASLK
;
A
#
# COMPACT_ATOMS: atom_id res chain seq x y z
N MET A 1 -24.22 44.23 23.76
CA MET A 1 -25.41 43.67 24.45
C MET A 1 -25.74 42.36 23.75
N SER A 2 -25.56 41.25 24.49
CA SER A 2 -26.10 39.86 24.33
C SER A 2 -26.45 39.40 22.90
N SER A 3 -25.72 38.50 22.23
CA SER A 3 -25.40 37.08 22.53
C SER A 3 -26.58 36.28 23.09
N SER A 4 -27.09 35.34 22.29
CA SER A 4 -27.89 34.21 22.77
C SER A 4 -27.67 33.01 21.86
N CYS A 5 -26.94 32.04 22.42
CA CYS A 5 -26.67 30.70 21.92
C CYS A 5 -27.97 29.95 21.59
N SER A 6 -27.98 29.26 20.46
CA SER A 6 -28.90 28.15 20.21
C SER A 6 -28.19 26.86 20.59
N SER A 7 -28.58 26.29 21.73
CA SER A 7 -28.10 25.01 22.26
C SER A 7 -28.63 23.84 21.41
N LEU A 8 -27.72 23.04 20.86
CA LEU A 8 -27.99 21.74 20.26
C LEU A 8 -28.47 20.78 21.36
N LEU A 9 -29.70 20.30 21.23
CA LEU A 9 -30.28 19.24 22.06
C LEU A 9 -29.62 17.90 21.72
N GLU A 10 -28.95 17.32 22.70
CA GLU A 10 -28.40 15.96 22.68
C GLU A 10 -29.56 14.93 22.73
N PRO A 11 -29.55 13.87 21.89
CA PRO A 11 -30.57 12.82 21.97
C PRO A 11 -30.34 11.91 23.19
N PRO A 12 -31.41 11.40 23.84
CA PRO A 12 -31.30 10.68 25.09
C PRO A 12 -30.61 9.31 24.94
N ALA A 13 -29.79 8.97 25.93
CA ALA A 13 -29.11 7.68 26.03
C ALA A 13 -30.09 6.49 26.11
N PRO A 14 -29.79 5.34 25.48
CA PRO A 14 -30.63 4.16 25.56
C PRO A 14 -30.57 3.52 26.97
N PRO A 15 -31.68 2.93 27.46
CA PRO A 15 -31.72 2.31 28.78
C PRO A 15 -30.87 1.03 28.85
N PRO A 16 -30.38 0.66 30.05
CA PRO A 16 -29.51 -0.51 30.23
C PRO A 16 -30.27 -1.80 29.93
N ARG A 17 -29.71 -2.65 29.07
CA ARG A 17 -30.23 -3.99 28.80
C ARG A 17 -29.98 -4.89 30.00
N THR A 18 -31.06 -5.35 30.63
CA THR A 18 -31.07 -6.44 31.61
C THR A 18 -30.55 -7.75 30.99
N PRO A 19 -29.79 -8.58 31.73
CA PRO A 19 -29.23 -9.82 31.24
C PRO A 19 -30.31 -10.86 30.96
N ALA A 20 -30.29 -11.44 29.77
CA ALA A 20 -31.19 -12.51 29.35
C ALA A 20 -30.90 -13.81 30.14
N SER A 21 -31.98 -14.45 30.58
CA SER A 21 -31.99 -15.69 31.36
C SER A 21 -31.26 -16.84 30.68
N GLN A 22 -30.43 -17.52 31.47
CA GLN A 22 -29.74 -18.76 31.11
C GLN A 22 -30.75 -19.90 30.95
N THR A 23 -30.79 -20.52 29.78
CA THR A 23 -31.48 -21.79 29.53
C THR A 23 -30.69 -22.93 30.16
N PRO A 24 -31.29 -23.83 30.95
CA PRO A 24 -30.57 -24.96 31.54
C PRO A 24 -30.21 -26.00 30.47
N MET A 25 -28.93 -26.34 30.41
CA MET A 25 -28.36 -27.38 29.55
C MET A 25 -28.62 -28.75 30.20
N VAL A 26 -29.46 -29.58 29.59
CA VAL A 26 -29.73 -30.95 30.03
C VAL A 26 -28.67 -31.88 29.43
N PRO A 27 -27.93 -32.69 30.22
CA PRO A 27 -26.98 -33.67 29.70
C PRO A 27 -27.69 -34.95 29.22
N PRO A 28 -27.14 -35.69 28.22
CA PRO A 28 -27.72 -36.94 27.74
C PRO A 28 -27.52 -38.10 28.73
N PRO A 29 -28.40 -39.12 28.73
CA PRO A 29 -28.35 -40.24 29.68
C PRO A 29 -27.24 -41.26 29.33
N PRO A 30 -26.76 -42.05 30.32
CA PRO A 30 -25.67 -43.00 30.14
C PRO A 30 -26.13 -44.33 29.52
N LEU A 31 -25.22 -45.00 28.79
CA LEU A 31 -25.39 -46.35 28.23
C LEU A 31 -25.35 -47.45 29.31
N PRO A 32 -26.17 -48.51 29.22
CA PRO A 32 -26.16 -49.63 30.18
C PRO A 32 -25.05 -50.68 29.91
N PRO A 33 -24.68 -51.49 30.92
CA PRO A 33 -23.49 -52.34 30.93
C PRO A 33 -23.69 -53.76 30.33
N HIS A 34 -22.55 -54.42 30.12
CA HIS A 34 -22.29 -55.68 29.42
C HIS A 34 -22.83 -57.02 30.02
N LEU A 35 -22.99 -58.01 29.11
CA LEU A 35 -22.81 -59.49 29.19
C LEU A 35 -23.95 -60.37 29.76
N PRO A 36 -24.09 -61.69 29.40
CA PRO A 36 -23.02 -62.62 28.98
C PRO A 36 -23.28 -63.59 27.79
N ASP A 37 -22.17 -64.24 27.42
CA ASP A 37 -21.94 -65.40 26.54
C ASP A 37 -23.00 -66.51 26.60
N LEU A 38 -23.50 -66.93 25.43
CA LEU A 38 -24.13 -68.24 25.23
C LEU A 38 -23.72 -68.83 23.87
N ALA A 39 -22.97 -69.93 23.97
CA ALA A 39 -22.49 -70.77 22.89
C ALA A 39 -23.62 -71.47 22.12
N PHE A 40 -23.47 -71.60 20.80
CA PHE A 40 -24.20 -72.56 19.96
C PHE A 40 -23.21 -73.37 19.09
N PRO A 41 -23.52 -74.66 18.80
CA PRO A 41 -22.57 -75.66 18.33
C PRO A 41 -22.32 -75.60 16.80
N PRO A 42 -21.28 -76.29 16.26
CA PRO A 42 -20.92 -76.21 14.86
C PRO A 42 -21.79 -77.14 13.98
N SER A 43 -21.95 -76.77 12.71
CA SER A 43 -22.54 -77.62 11.66
C SER A 43 -21.80 -77.39 10.33
N PRO A 44 -21.80 -78.37 9.41
CA PRO A 44 -20.58 -78.87 8.81
C PRO A 44 -20.21 -78.25 7.46
N SER A 45 -18.88 -78.25 7.25
CA SER A 45 -18.10 -78.32 6.01
C SER A 45 -18.85 -78.34 4.67
N SER A 46 -18.72 -77.25 3.93
CA SER A 46 -18.79 -77.24 2.46
C SER A 46 -17.40 -76.88 1.91
N PRO A 47 -16.92 -77.50 0.82
CA PRO A 47 -15.57 -77.30 0.32
C PRO A 47 -15.40 -75.88 -0.22
N GLN A 48 -14.54 -75.10 0.43
CA GLN A 48 -14.19 -73.74 0.05
C GLN A 48 -13.24 -73.81 -1.16
N ALA A 49 -13.69 -73.32 -2.31
CA ALA A 49 -12.79 -73.04 -3.43
C ALA A 49 -11.77 -71.96 -3.00
N PRO A 50 -10.50 -72.01 -3.43
CA PRO A 50 -9.51 -71.00 -3.07
C PRO A 50 -9.94 -69.65 -3.62
N ILE A 51 -10.10 -68.67 -2.73
CA ILE A 51 -10.32 -67.27 -3.12
C ILE A 51 -9.05 -66.80 -3.84
N PRO A 52 -9.13 -66.30 -5.09
CA PRO A 52 -7.95 -65.78 -5.77
C PRO A 52 -7.41 -64.56 -5.01
N PRO A 53 -6.09 -64.33 -4.99
CA PRO A 53 -5.53 -63.14 -4.35
C PRO A 53 -6.11 -61.89 -5.02
N PRO A 54 -6.33 -60.81 -4.25
CA PRO A 54 -6.83 -59.56 -4.82
C PRO A 54 -5.84 -59.07 -5.89
N PRO A 55 -6.33 -58.47 -6.99
CA PRO A 55 -5.47 -57.90 -8.01
C PRO A 55 -4.53 -56.86 -7.38
N PRO A 56 -3.29 -56.72 -7.89
CA PRO A 56 -2.39 -55.68 -7.42
C PRO A 56 -3.07 -54.32 -7.58
N LEU A 57 -2.98 -53.50 -6.53
CA LEU A 57 -3.48 -52.14 -6.54
C LEU A 57 -2.88 -51.41 -7.76
N PRO A 58 -3.69 -50.64 -8.52
CA PRO A 58 -3.16 -49.81 -9.59
C PRO A 58 -2.09 -48.86 -8.99
N PRO A 59 -1.04 -48.53 -9.76
CA PRO A 59 -0.04 -47.57 -9.30
C PRO A 59 -0.76 -46.28 -8.88
N PRO A 60 -0.28 -45.59 -7.82
CA PRO A 60 -0.86 -44.31 -7.45
C PRO A 60 -0.87 -43.42 -8.71
N PRO A 61 -1.95 -42.65 -8.94
CA PRO A 61 -1.94 -41.68 -10.03
C PRO A 61 -0.65 -40.85 -9.88
N PRO A 62 0.04 -40.52 -10.98
CA PRO A 62 1.17 -39.61 -10.90
C PRO A 62 0.68 -38.43 -10.08
N SER A 63 1.41 -38.09 -9.01
CA SER A 63 1.10 -36.91 -8.23
C SER A 63 0.89 -35.80 -9.26
N SER A 64 -0.36 -35.34 -9.42
CA SER A 64 -0.57 -34.02 -9.96
C SER A 64 0.14 -33.16 -8.94
N GLY A 65 1.42 -32.88 -9.23
CA GLY A 65 2.12 -31.78 -8.61
C GLY A 65 1.12 -30.65 -8.68
N ALA A 66 0.81 -30.07 -7.52
CA ALA A 66 0.01 -28.86 -7.48
C ALA A 66 0.55 -27.99 -8.63
N ALA A 67 -0.29 -27.72 -9.63
CA ALA A 67 0.11 -26.82 -10.69
C ALA A 67 0.67 -25.60 -9.95
N PRO A 68 1.91 -25.17 -10.24
CA PRO A 68 2.45 -23.99 -9.59
C PRO A 68 1.38 -22.92 -9.71
N PRO A 69 1.06 -22.18 -8.63
CA PRO A 69 -0.04 -21.23 -8.65
C PRO A 69 0.13 -20.42 -9.93
N HIS A 70 -0.87 -20.44 -10.81
CA HIS A 70 -0.78 -19.75 -12.09
C HIS A 70 -0.66 -18.26 -11.73
N VAL A 71 0.57 -17.76 -11.62
CA VAL A 71 0.87 -16.39 -11.24
C VAL A 71 0.52 -15.55 -12.46
N PHE A 72 -0.74 -15.13 -12.48
CA PHE A 72 -1.25 -14.24 -13.51
C PHE A 72 -0.38 -12.98 -13.54
N GLY A 73 0.28 -12.73 -14.67
CA GLY A 73 1.19 -11.60 -14.83
C GLY A 73 2.66 -11.96 -15.02
N LEU A 74 3.09 -13.21 -14.84
CA LEU A 74 4.49 -13.59 -15.13
C LEU A 74 4.87 -13.38 -16.60
N GLU A 75 4.01 -13.76 -17.56
CA GLU A 75 4.30 -13.58 -18.99
C GLU A 75 4.30 -12.09 -19.39
N LYS A 76 3.35 -11.28 -18.87
CA LYS A 76 3.35 -9.83 -19.09
C LYS A 76 4.54 -9.15 -18.40
N SER A 77 4.95 -9.62 -17.22
CA SER A 77 6.12 -9.14 -16.49
C SER A 77 7.41 -9.53 -17.21
N GLN A 78 7.52 -10.75 -17.74
CA GLN A 78 8.65 -11.20 -18.56
C GLN A 78 8.73 -10.44 -19.87
N LEU A 79 7.63 -10.28 -20.61
CA LEU A 79 7.62 -9.49 -21.85
C LEU A 79 7.96 -8.02 -21.59
N LEU A 80 7.47 -7.46 -20.48
CA LEU A 80 7.83 -6.12 -20.03
C LEU A 80 9.33 -6.07 -19.70
N LYS A 81 9.82 -6.97 -18.84
CA LYS A 81 11.22 -7.09 -18.41
C LYS A 81 12.16 -7.29 -19.60
N GLU A 82 11.82 -8.14 -20.56
CA GLU A 82 12.57 -8.35 -21.81
C GLU A 82 12.54 -7.13 -22.73
N ALA A 83 11.39 -6.46 -22.86
CA ALA A 83 11.30 -5.20 -23.61
C ALA A 83 12.12 -4.08 -22.95
N LEU A 84 12.22 -4.10 -21.63
CA LEU A 84 12.98 -3.15 -20.82
C LEU A 84 14.48 -3.43 -20.83
N GLU A 85 14.90 -4.69 -20.74
CA GLU A 85 16.29 -5.10 -20.95
C GLU A 85 16.78 -4.73 -22.35
N LYS A 86 15.88 -4.73 -23.35
CA LYS A 86 16.16 -4.25 -24.72
C LYS A 86 16.15 -2.73 -24.87
N ALA A 87 15.50 -1.98 -23.98
CA ALA A 87 15.36 -0.52 -24.06
C ALA A 87 16.61 0.25 -23.59
N GLY A 88 17.63 -0.44 -23.08
CA GLY A 88 18.87 0.16 -22.59
C GLY A 88 18.86 0.42 -21.08
N PRO A 89 19.93 1.01 -20.51
CA PRO A 89 20.02 1.27 -19.08
C PRO A 89 18.87 2.18 -18.61
N VAL A 90 18.29 1.85 -17.45
CA VAL A 90 17.25 2.66 -16.80
C VAL A 90 17.79 4.08 -16.66
N PRO A 91 17.08 5.11 -17.16
CA PRO A 91 17.50 6.50 -17.00
C PRO A 91 17.74 6.81 -15.52
N GLY A 92 18.81 7.56 -15.23
CA GLY A 92 18.98 8.11 -13.88
C GLY A 92 17.73 8.91 -13.49
N SER A 93 17.38 8.88 -12.20
CA SER A 93 16.16 9.51 -11.70
C SER A 93 16.04 10.97 -12.14
N ARG A 94 17.15 11.71 -12.10
CA ARG A 94 17.19 13.12 -12.51
C ARG A 94 16.88 13.30 -13.99
N GLU A 95 17.44 12.46 -14.87
CA GLU A 95 17.18 12.48 -16.30
C GLU A 95 15.72 12.11 -16.61
N ASP A 96 15.17 11.14 -15.88
CA ASP A 96 13.79 10.71 -15.99
C ASP A 96 12.82 11.85 -15.65
N VAL A 97 13.05 12.53 -14.52
CA VAL A 97 12.28 13.70 -14.11
C VAL A 97 12.40 14.83 -15.13
N LYS A 98 13.61 15.15 -15.60
CA LYS A 98 13.80 16.18 -16.63
C LYS A 98 13.01 15.86 -17.91
N ARG A 99 13.04 14.60 -18.37
CA ARG A 99 12.25 14.15 -19.53
C ARG A 99 10.76 14.34 -19.29
N LEU A 100 10.28 13.94 -18.11
CA LEU A 100 8.88 14.07 -17.71
C LEU A 100 8.42 15.55 -17.70
N LEU A 101 9.20 16.45 -17.11
CA LEU A 101 8.89 17.88 -17.07
C LEU A 101 8.88 18.51 -18.47
N LYS A 102 9.81 18.11 -19.36
CA LYS A 102 9.81 18.54 -20.77
C LYS A 102 8.57 18.06 -21.52
N LEU A 103 8.13 16.82 -21.26
CA LEU A 103 6.95 16.24 -21.89
C LEU A 103 5.66 16.95 -21.47
N HIS A 104 5.60 17.41 -20.21
CA HIS A 104 4.43 18.07 -19.62
C HIS A 104 4.54 19.59 -19.52
N LYS A 105 5.45 20.21 -20.28
CA LYS A 105 5.72 21.66 -20.21
C LYS A 105 4.48 22.52 -20.46
N ASP A 106 3.50 22.01 -21.22
CA ASP A 106 2.23 22.66 -21.53
C ASP A 106 1.30 22.76 -20.31
N ARG A 107 1.48 21.92 -19.30
CA ARG A 107 0.78 22.02 -18.01
C ARG A 107 1.32 23.16 -17.15
N PHE A 108 2.49 23.71 -17.48
CA PHE A 108 3.14 24.76 -16.70
C PHE A 108 2.67 26.14 -17.14
N ARG A 109 1.85 26.73 -16.28
CA ARG A 109 1.44 28.13 -16.37
C ARG A 109 2.64 29.08 -16.40
N SER A 110 2.61 30.00 -17.37
CA SER A 110 3.67 30.99 -17.60
C SER A 110 3.65 32.17 -16.64
N ASP A 111 2.56 32.34 -15.89
CA ASP A 111 2.45 33.35 -14.83
C ASP A 111 3.02 32.88 -13.48
N LEU A 112 3.52 31.64 -13.42
CA LEU A 112 4.14 31.06 -12.23
C LEU A 112 5.61 30.77 -12.47
N GLN A 113 6.38 30.80 -11.38
CA GLN A 113 7.70 30.20 -11.30
C GLN A 113 7.58 28.83 -10.64
N TRP A 114 8.38 27.87 -11.07
CA TRP A 114 8.26 26.48 -10.66
C TRP A 114 9.46 26.07 -9.83
N ILE A 115 9.24 25.46 -8.66
CA ILE A 115 10.32 24.95 -7.80
C ILE A 115 10.17 23.44 -7.68
N LEU A 116 11.20 22.69 -8.05
CA LEU A 116 11.25 21.23 -7.92
C LEU A 116 12.05 20.82 -6.68
N PHE A 117 11.40 20.04 -5.82
CA PHE A 117 12.05 19.23 -4.80
C PHE A 117 11.88 17.78 -5.21
N CYS A 118 12.96 17.01 -5.35
CA CYS A 118 12.86 15.59 -5.67
C CYS A 118 14.07 14.84 -5.15
N ALA A 119 13.83 13.82 -4.33
CA ALA A 119 14.85 12.86 -3.94
C ALA A 119 15.02 11.76 -5.01
N ASP A 120 16.24 11.27 -5.19
CA ASP A 120 16.57 10.21 -6.14
C ASP A 120 16.03 8.86 -5.64
N LEU A 121 14.98 8.37 -6.30
CA LEU A 121 14.33 7.11 -5.97
C LEU A 121 14.62 6.06 -7.05
N PRO A 122 15.08 4.85 -6.73
CA PRO A 122 15.17 3.76 -7.70
C PRO A 122 13.78 3.29 -8.14
N SER A 123 13.75 2.62 -9.29
CA SER A 123 12.54 1.99 -9.83
C SER A 123 12.65 0.47 -9.72
N LEU A 124 11.52 -0.18 -9.43
CA LEU A 124 11.39 -1.63 -9.35
C LEU A 124 10.02 -2.03 -9.92
N ILE A 125 10.02 -2.91 -10.91
CA ILE A 125 8.77 -3.47 -11.45
C ILE A 125 8.33 -4.63 -10.55
N GLN A 126 7.09 -4.56 -10.11
CA GLN A 126 6.45 -5.57 -9.30
C GLN A 126 6.19 -6.84 -10.11
N GLU A 127 6.35 -7.99 -9.47
CA GLU A 127 5.89 -9.27 -9.97
C GLU A 127 4.64 -9.69 -9.18
N GLY A 128 3.51 -9.84 -9.87
CA GLY A 128 2.23 -10.10 -9.20
C GLY A 128 1.70 -8.89 -8.42
N PRO A 129 0.86 -9.09 -7.38
CA PRO A 129 0.08 -8.01 -6.80
C PRO A 129 0.77 -7.35 -5.59
N GLN A 130 2.03 -6.95 -5.76
CA GLN A 130 2.92 -6.48 -4.67
C GLN A 130 3.12 -4.95 -4.64
N CYS A 131 2.22 -4.18 -5.25
CA CYS A 131 2.40 -2.74 -5.44
C CYS A 131 2.78 -1.95 -4.17
N GLY A 132 2.11 -2.24 -3.04
CA GLY A 132 2.39 -1.58 -1.77
C GLY A 132 3.77 -1.88 -1.21
N LEU A 133 4.20 -3.14 -1.32
CA LEU A 133 5.49 -3.58 -0.82
C LEU A 133 6.63 -3.08 -1.71
N VAL A 134 6.40 -2.99 -3.02
CA VAL A 134 7.33 -2.34 -3.95
C VAL A 134 7.46 -0.85 -3.67
N ALA A 135 6.36 -0.14 -3.45
CA ALA A 135 6.39 1.27 -3.07
C ALA A 135 7.11 1.49 -1.72
N LEU A 136 6.87 0.62 -0.73
CA LEU A 136 7.59 0.63 0.54
C LEU A 136 9.09 0.36 0.37
N TRP A 137 9.45 -0.62 -0.46
CA TRP A 137 10.84 -0.93 -0.77
C TRP A 137 11.56 0.26 -1.39
N MET A 138 10.95 0.89 -2.40
CA MET A 138 11.47 2.12 -3.02
C MET A 138 11.68 3.20 -1.95
N ALA A 139 10.66 3.47 -1.13
CA ALA A 139 10.74 4.46 -0.05
C ALA A 139 11.88 4.18 0.94
N GLY A 140 12.13 2.90 1.23
CA GLY A 140 13.20 2.47 2.14
C GLY A 140 14.61 2.91 1.71
N THR A 141 14.83 3.15 0.43
CA THR A 141 16.12 3.60 -0.10
C THR A 141 16.45 5.07 0.21
N LEU A 142 15.42 5.87 0.54
CA LEU A 142 15.57 7.27 0.94
C LEU A 142 15.71 7.46 2.46
N LEU A 143 15.51 6.39 3.23
CA LEU A 143 15.71 6.44 4.67
C LEU A 143 17.20 6.43 5.00
N VAL A 144 17.55 6.82 6.23
CA VAL A 144 18.94 6.86 6.70
C VAL A 144 19.07 5.96 7.94
N PRO A 145 19.92 4.92 7.90
CA PRO A 145 20.62 4.42 6.70
C PRO A 145 19.64 3.87 5.64
N PRO A 146 20.01 3.89 4.34
CA PRO A 146 19.18 3.28 3.29
C PRO A 146 18.91 1.81 3.59
N SER A 147 17.68 1.39 3.43
CA SER A 147 17.32 0.00 3.67
C SER A 147 18.01 -0.93 2.65
N GLY A 148 18.74 -1.91 3.17
CA GLY A 148 19.31 -3.01 2.38
C GLY A 148 18.41 -4.24 2.33
N ILE A 149 17.16 -4.15 2.80
CA ILE A 149 16.26 -5.30 2.86
C ILE A 149 15.75 -5.64 1.44
N PRO A 150 15.92 -6.89 0.99
CA PRO A 150 15.39 -7.32 -0.31
C PRO A 150 13.85 -7.36 -0.28
N LEU A 151 13.19 -7.10 -1.42
CA LEU A 151 11.73 -7.07 -1.52
C LEU A 151 11.10 -8.37 -1.01
N GLU A 152 11.72 -9.52 -1.30
CA GLU A 152 11.26 -10.85 -0.90
C GLU A 152 11.14 -10.95 0.62
N ARG A 153 12.06 -10.32 1.36
CA ARG A 153 12.00 -10.30 2.82
C ARG A 153 10.86 -9.42 3.32
N LEU A 154 10.59 -8.28 2.68
CA LEU A 154 9.42 -7.45 3.02
C LEU A 154 8.11 -8.19 2.80
N VAL A 155 8.00 -8.91 1.68
CA VAL A 155 6.83 -9.76 1.38
C VAL A 155 6.67 -10.85 2.43
N GLN A 156 7.76 -11.55 2.76
CA GLN A 156 7.74 -12.60 3.77
C GLN A 156 7.30 -12.06 5.14
N MET A 157 7.84 -10.92 5.58
CA MET A 157 7.45 -10.29 6.84
C MET A 157 5.97 -9.90 6.85
N ALA A 158 5.46 -9.32 5.77
CA ALA A 158 4.04 -8.98 5.64
C ALA A 158 3.13 -10.21 5.76
N MET A 159 3.55 -11.35 5.20
CA MET A 159 2.82 -12.63 5.30
C MET A 159 2.90 -13.21 6.73
N GLU A 160 4.09 -13.22 7.34
CA GLU A 160 4.32 -13.71 8.71
C GLU A 160 3.49 -12.93 9.74
N ARG A 161 3.31 -11.62 9.52
CA ARG A 161 2.48 -10.75 10.36
C ARG A 161 0.98 -10.82 10.05
N GLY A 162 0.59 -11.55 9.00
CA GLY A 162 -0.80 -11.68 8.57
C GLY A 162 -1.37 -10.41 7.93
N TYR A 163 -0.52 -9.50 7.45
CA TYR A 163 -0.93 -8.27 6.75
C TYR A 163 -1.34 -8.54 5.30
N THR A 164 -0.85 -9.64 4.72
CA THR A 164 -1.18 -10.06 3.37
C THR A 164 -1.14 -11.58 3.23
N VAL A 165 -1.87 -12.11 2.24
CA VAL A 165 -1.77 -13.52 1.81
C VAL A 165 -0.78 -13.68 0.65
N GLN A 166 -0.73 -12.70 -0.26
CA GLN A 166 -0.01 -12.82 -1.55
C GLN A 166 0.68 -11.52 -2.01
N GLY A 167 0.77 -10.50 -1.16
CA GLY A 167 1.46 -9.24 -1.42
C GLY A 167 0.59 -7.98 -1.43
N GLU A 168 -0.72 -8.13 -1.59
CA GLU A 168 -1.66 -7.01 -1.59
C GLU A 168 -1.85 -6.47 -0.18
N MET A 169 -1.79 -5.14 -0.05
CA MET A 169 -1.93 -4.43 1.22
C MET A 169 -3.17 -3.53 1.16
N PHE A 170 -4.14 -3.76 2.04
CA PHE A 170 -5.39 -2.97 2.11
C PHE A 170 -5.50 -2.13 3.38
N SER A 171 -4.37 -1.87 4.05
CA SER A 171 -4.32 -1.20 5.34
C SER A 171 -3.08 -0.33 5.44
N VAL A 172 -3.28 0.99 5.55
CA VAL A 172 -2.16 1.92 5.76
C VAL A 172 -1.53 1.74 7.14
N ALA A 173 -2.33 1.36 8.13
CA ALA A 173 -1.83 1.05 9.47
C ALA A 173 -0.92 -0.19 9.50
N ASP A 174 -1.27 -1.26 8.78
CA ASP A 174 -0.40 -2.45 8.65
C ASP A 174 0.88 -2.11 7.87
N MET A 175 0.76 -1.30 6.81
CA MET A 175 1.93 -0.80 6.07
C MET A 175 2.86 0.00 6.98
N GLY A 176 2.32 0.85 7.86
CA GLY A 176 3.07 1.59 8.88
C GLY A 176 3.84 0.67 9.80
N ARG A 177 3.17 -0.29 10.42
CA ARG A 177 3.82 -1.28 11.31
C ARG A 177 4.92 -2.05 10.59
N LEU A 178 4.68 -2.47 9.36
CA LEU A 178 5.68 -3.17 8.54
C LEU A 178 6.88 -2.27 8.25
N ALA A 179 6.66 -0.99 7.92
CA ALA A 179 7.72 -0.03 7.66
C ALA A 179 8.60 0.17 8.90
N GLU A 180 8.00 0.38 10.07
CA GLU A 180 8.74 0.58 11.32
C GLU A 180 9.56 -0.66 11.70
N GLU A 181 8.96 -1.85 11.59
CA GLU A 181 9.60 -3.11 11.94
C GLU A 181 10.73 -3.48 10.97
N ALA A 182 10.46 -3.42 9.66
CA ALA A 182 11.41 -3.86 8.67
C ALA A 182 12.48 -2.80 8.41
N LEU A 183 12.08 -1.55 8.19
CA LEU A 183 13.00 -0.51 7.73
C LEU A 183 13.66 0.25 8.87
N GLY A 184 13.23 0.03 10.13
CA GLY A 184 13.75 0.76 11.27
C GLY A 184 13.55 2.27 11.09
N CYS A 185 12.33 2.68 10.75
CA CYS A 185 11.97 4.08 10.52
C CYS A 185 10.75 4.47 11.34
N ARG A 186 10.43 5.77 11.36
CA ARG A 186 9.20 6.27 11.95
C ARG A 186 8.12 6.36 10.88
N ALA A 187 6.96 5.77 11.15
CA ALA A 187 5.83 5.84 10.25
C ALA A 187 4.69 6.66 10.90
N GLU A 188 4.24 7.70 10.21
CA GLU A 188 3.11 8.51 10.66
C GLU A 188 1.91 8.32 9.74
N LEU A 189 0.84 7.78 10.31
CA LEU A 189 -0.42 7.53 9.63
C LEU A 189 -1.26 8.82 9.61
N LEU A 190 -1.58 9.29 8.40
CA LEU A 190 -2.51 10.38 8.19
C LEU A 190 -3.94 9.84 8.03
N HIS A 191 -4.90 10.61 8.54
CA HIS A 191 -6.34 10.36 8.40
C HIS A 191 -7.03 11.63 7.87
N GLY A 192 -8.13 11.46 7.13
CA GLY A 192 -8.93 12.58 6.61
C GLY A 192 -8.49 13.09 5.23
N GLY A 193 -7.62 12.35 4.53
CA GLY A 193 -7.14 12.67 3.19
C GLY A 193 -5.91 13.56 3.16
N LEU A 194 -5.53 14.01 1.97
CA LEU A 194 -4.34 14.84 1.73
C LEU A 194 -4.64 16.36 1.78
N GLY A 195 -5.91 16.76 1.90
CA GLY A 195 -6.31 18.18 1.95
C GLY A 195 -6.37 18.76 3.36
N GLY A 196 -6.92 19.98 3.49
CA GLY A 196 -7.19 20.60 4.78
C GLY A 196 -5.96 20.64 5.71
N PRO A 197 -6.07 20.17 6.98
CA PRO A 197 -4.97 20.27 7.94
C PRO A 197 -3.75 19.41 7.56
N ASN A 198 -3.91 18.39 6.71
CA ASN A 198 -2.81 17.53 6.29
C ASN A 198 -2.01 18.11 5.13
N ARG A 199 -2.57 19.05 4.36
CA ARG A 199 -1.97 19.53 3.11
C ARG A 199 -0.59 20.13 3.35
N GLU A 200 -0.51 21.11 4.25
CA GLU A 200 0.75 21.79 4.55
C GLU A 200 1.80 20.80 5.07
N HIS A 201 1.40 19.92 5.99
CA HIS A 201 2.26 18.89 6.57
C HIS A 201 2.82 17.92 5.51
N VAL A 202 1.99 17.47 4.58
CA VAL A 202 2.40 16.62 3.44
C VAL A 202 3.42 17.33 2.55
N LEU A 203 3.15 18.60 2.20
CA LEU A 203 4.04 19.37 1.34
C LEU A 203 5.38 19.65 2.01
N GLN A 204 5.38 20.03 3.29
CA GLN A 204 6.60 20.21 4.07
C GLN A 204 7.39 18.90 4.14
N HIS A 205 6.73 17.77 4.38
CA HIS A 205 7.38 16.45 4.42
C HIS A 205 8.07 16.11 3.09
N LEU A 206 7.43 16.38 1.95
CA LEU A 206 8.03 16.17 0.63
C LEU A 206 9.16 17.16 0.30
N VAL A 207 9.01 18.43 0.69
CA VAL A 207 10.06 19.45 0.54
C VAL A 207 11.32 19.06 1.32
N THR A 208 11.17 18.41 2.49
CA THR A 208 12.30 17.87 3.25
C THR A 208 12.96 16.63 2.61
N GLY A 209 12.39 16.09 1.53
CA GLY A 209 12.91 14.93 0.81
C GLY A 209 12.49 13.58 1.41
N HIS A 210 11.54 13.57 2.34
CA HIS A 210 11.07 12.34 2.96
C HIS A 210 9.99 11.64 2.12
N PRO A 211 9.96 10.29 2.09
CA PRO A 211 8.99 9.56 1.30
C PRO A 211 7.59 9.57 1.92
N LEU A 212 6.60 9.61 1.03
CA LEU A 212 5.17 9.51 1.33
C LEU A 212 4.58 8.33 0.55
N LEU A 213 3.99 7.37 1.25
CA LEU A 213 3.21 6.28 0.63
C LEU A 213 1.74 6.64 0.57
N ILE A 214 1.13 6.46 -0.59
CA ILE A 214 -0.25 6.87 -0.86
C ILE A 214 -0.98 5.70 -1.52
N PRO A 215 -2.05 5.18 -0.90
CA PRO A 215 -3.02 4.40 -1.64
C PRO A 215 -3.86 5.35 -2.50
N THR A 216 -3.93 5.05 -3.79
CA THR A 216 -4.67 5.81 -4.79
C THR A 216 -5.32 4.83 -5.76
N SER A 217 -6.42 5.19 -6.43
CA SER A 217 -6.76 4.48 -7.67
C SER A 217 -6.17 5.23 -8.84
N TYR A 218 -5.59 4.51 -9.79
CA TYR A 218 -5.23 5.08 -11.10
C TYR A 218 -5.76 4.22 -12.23
N ASP A 219 -5.91 4.84 -13.40
CA ASP A 219 -6.35 4.12 -14.58
C ASP A 219 -5.17 3.43 -15.25
N GLU A 220 -5.04 2.13 -14.99
CA GLU A 220 -4.08 1.25 -15.67
C GLU A 220 -4.28 1.18 -17.19
N ASP A 221 -5.47 1.53 -17.69
CA ASP A 221 -5.85 1.28 -19.08
C ASP A 221 -5.60 2.48 -20.02
N PHE A 222 -5.15 3.63 -19.51
CA PHE A 222 -5.01 4.84 -20.34
C PHE A 222 -3.74 5.67 -20.12
N ASN A 223 -3.55 6.27 -18.94
CA ASN A 223 -2.50 7.29 -18.72
C ASN A 223 -1.76 7.18 -17.38
N HIS A 224 -2.05 6.18 -16.55
CA HIS A 224 -1.47 6.03 -15.20
C HIS A 224 -1.67 7.25 -14.27
N GLU A 225 -2.69 8.08 -14.54
CA GLU A 225 -3.07 9.18 -13.67
C GLU A 225 -4.09 8.73 -12.59
N PRO A 226 -4.13 9.41 -11.43
CA PRO A 226 -5.14 9.16 -10.41
C PRO A 226 -6.53 9.24 -11.02
N CYS A 227 -7.36 8.24 -10.75
CA CYS A 227 -8.72 8.14 -11.25
C CYS A 227 -9.69 7.82 -10.12
N GLN A 228 -10.98 8.01 -10.35
CA GLN A 228 -12.02 7.77 -9.34
C GLN A 228 -12.81 6.51 -9.71
N ARG A 229 -12.36 5.34 -9.23
CA ARG A 229 -12.95 4.01 -9.52
C ARG A 229 -13.48 3.30 -8.28
N LYS A 230 -13.92 4.07 -7.29
CA LYS A 230 -14.34 3.68 -5.93
C LYS A 230 -13.36 2.81 -5.15
N GLY A 231 -12.09 2.75 -5.56
CA GLY A 231 -11.09 1.83 -5.02
C GLY A 231 -11.02 0.46 -5.69
N HIS A 232 -11.81 0.19 -6.74
CA HIS A 232 -11.75 -1.09 -7.47
C HIS A 232 -10.38 -1.34 -8.14
N LYS A 233 -9.69 -0.26 -8.52
CA LYS A 233 -8.31 -0.26 -9.01
C LYS A 233 -7.35 0.40 -8.01
N ALA A 234 -7.56 0.19 -6.70
CA ALA A 234 -6.65 0.69 -5.69
C ALA A 234 -5.23 0.14 -5.92
N HIS A 235 -4.25 1.03 -5.83
CA HIS A 235 -2.84 0.77 -6.02
C HIS A 235 -2.03 1.69 -5.11
N TRP A 236 -0.83 1.24 -4.76
CA TRP A 236 0.08 2.00 -3.92
C TRP A 236 1.14 2.71 -4.73
N ALA A 237 1.40 3.96 -4.39
CA ALA A 237 2.50 4.71 -4.95
C ALA A 237 3.35 5.32 -3.85
N VAL A 238 4.59 5.62 -4.19
CA VAL A 238 5.51 6.40 -3.37
C VAL A 238 5.72 7.75 -4.03
N SER A 239 5.57 8.83 -3.28
CA SER A 239 5.92 10.19 -3.70
C SER A 239 7.16 10.64 -2.95
N THR A 240 8.13 11.17 -3.70
CA THR A 240 9.44 11.61 -3.16
C THR A 240 9.86 12.97 -3.68
N GLY A 241 8.95 13.63 -4.38
CA GLY A 241 9.14 14.97 -4.88
C GLY A 241 7.84 15.72 -5.01
N VAL A 242 7.98 17.03 -5.04
CA VAL A 242 6.91 18.00 -5.24
C VAL A 242 7.40 19.08 -6.19
N LEU A 243 6.54 19.46 -7.13
CA LEU A 243 6.72 20.59 -8.01
C LEU A 243 5.72 21.67 -7.61
N LEU A 244 6.24 22.81 -7.16
CA LEU A 244 5.46 23.93 -6.64
C LEU A 244 5.46 25.07 -7.66
N GLY A 245 4.27 25.44 -8.16
CA GLY A 245 4.05 26.65 -8.93
C GLY A 245 3.74 27.82 -7.98
N VAL A 246 4.68 28.75 -7.85
CA VAL A 246 4.64 29.90 -6.95
C VAL A 246 4.73 31.22 -7.72
N GLN A 247 4.25 32.31 -7.12
CA GLN A 247 4.30 33.65 -7.73
C GLN A 247 5.72 34.26 -7.70
N GLY A 248 6.57 33.79 -6.78
CA GLY A 248 7.93 34.27 -6.62
C GLY A 248 8.80 33.23 -5.93
N VAL A 249 10.00 33.00 -6.47
CA VAL A 249 11.00 32.11 -5.86
C VAL A 249 11.74 32.85 -4.74
N PRO A 250 11.81 32.29 -3.51
CA PRO A 250 12.61 32.89 -2.45
C PRO A 250 14.08 33.01 -2.87
N THR A 251 14.75 34.08 -2.46
CA THR A 251 16.19 34.23 -2.65
C THR A 251 16.85 34.62 -1.32
N PRO A 252 18.05 34.11 -1.00
CA PRO A 252 18.91 33.22 -1.78
C PRO A 252 18.53 31.72 -1.67
N GLY A 253 19.18 30.86 -2.47
CA GLY A 253 19.18 29.40 -2.26
C GLY A 253 18.54 28.56 -3.37
N TYR A 254 18.06 29.17 -4.44
CA TYR A 254 17.50 28.49 -5.61
C TYR A 254 18.24 28.91 -6.88
N ALA A 255 18.45 27.96 -7.79
CA ALA A 255 19.04 28.19 -9.10
C ALA A 255 18.08 27.74 -10.20
N GLU A 256 17.99 28.54 -11.26
CA GLU A 256 17.18 28.20 -12.44
C GLU A 256 17.80 27.02 -13.19
N ASP A 257 16.95 26.14 -13.72
CA ASP A 257 17.35 25.02 -14.55
C ASP A 257 17.89 25.55 -15.89
N PRO A 258 19.08 25.11 -16.34
CA PRO A 258 19.70 25.62 -17.57
C PRO A 258 18.94 25.22 -18.84
N GLU A 259 18.06 24.22 -18.78
CA GLU A 259 17.33 23.69 -19.94
C GLU A 259 15.83 24.00 -19.90
N LEU A 260 15.30 24.37 -18.73
CA LEU A 260 13.88 24.63 -18.49
C LEU A 260 13.70 26.01 -17.84
N PRO A 261 13.55 27.08 -18.64
CA PRO A 261 13.33 28.43 -18.11
C PRO A 261 12.10 28.50 -17.19
N GLY A 262 12.22 29.19 -16.07
CA GLY A 262 11.20 29.31 -15.04
C GLY A 262 11.12 28.14 -14.06
N LEU A 263 11.90 27.07 -14.26
CA LEU A 263 12.06 25.98 -13.29
C LEU A 263 13.28 26.24 -12.42
N PHE A 264 13.14 26.05 -11.11
CA PHE A 264 14.16 26.29 -10.11
C PHE A 264 14.38 25.06 -9.24
N HIS A 265 15.61 24.90 -8.78
CA HIS A 265 16.03 23.82 -7.88
C HIS A 265 16.72 24.40 -6.64
N PRO A 266 16.55 23.80 -5.46
CA PRO A 266 17.37 24.13 -4.30
C PRO A 266 18.85 23.94 -4.63
N VAL A 267 19.68 24.90 -4.28
CA VAL A 267 21.14 24.78 -4.44
C VAL A 267 21.67 23.92 -3.30
N PRO A 268 22.36 22.79 -3.59
CA PRO A 268 22.95 21.97 -2.55
C PRO A 268 23.90 22.78 -1.66
N SER A 269 23.88 22.50 -0.36
CA SER A 269 24.78 23.11 0.64
C SER A 269 24.58 24.62 0.89
N ILE A 270 23.57 25.25 0.28
CA ILE A 270 23.16 26.62 0.61
C ILE A 270 21.89 26.55 1.46
N PRO A 271 21.88 27.10 2.69
CA PRO A 271 20.66 27.27 3.44
C PRO A 271 19.66 28.06 2.62
N HIS A 272 18.47 27.49 2.42
CA HIS A 272 17.38 28.12 1.69
C HIS A 272 16.16 28.19 2.61
N GLN A 273 15.43 29.29 2.51
CA GLN A 273 14.12 29.38 3.15
C GLN A 273 13.15 28.52 2.33
N PRO A 274 12.34 27.65 2.95
CA PRO A 274 11.30 26.92 2.23
C PRO A 274 10.34 27.92 1.55
N PRO A 275 9.85 27.62 0.34
CA PRO A 275 8.94 28.52 -0.35
C PRO A 275 7.61 28.58 0.38
N SER A 276 6.93 29.73 0.28
CA SER A 276 5.54 29.80 0.73
C SER A 276 4.73 28.80 -0.07
N LEU A 277 4.17 27.81 0.62
CA LEU A 277 3.39 26.75 -0.01
C LEU A 277 2.11 27.33 -0.61
N PRO A 278 1.74 26.96 -1.84
CA PRO A 278 0.47 27.38 -2.43
C PRO A 278 -0.71 27.00 -1.54
N GLU A 279 -1.44 28.02 -1.05
CA GLU A 279 -2.66 27.82 -0.28
C GLU A 279 -3.71 27.06 -1.11
N GLU A 280 -4.58 26.30 -0.43
CA GLU A 280 -5.66 25.57 -1.07
C GLU A 280 -6.65 26.55 -1.73
N GLY A 281 -6.89 26.38 -3.03
CA GLY A 281 -7.73 27.31 -3.81
C GLY A 281 -7.05 28.62 -4.24
N SER A 282 -5.74 28.78 -3.98
CA SER A 282 -4.95 29.91 -4.49
C SER A 282 -4.62 29.77 -5.98
N LEU A 283 -4.01 30.81 -6.56
CA LEU A 283 -3.51 30.79 -7.94
C LEU A 283 -2.25 29.94 -8.13
N GLY A 284 -1.66 29.35 -7.08
CA GLY A 284 -0.51 28.47 -7.23
C GLY A 284 -0.89 27.08 -7.76
N ALA A 285 0.12 26.23 -8.00
CA ALA A 285 -0.09 24.87 -8.48
C ALA A 285 0.80 23.89 -7.72
N VAL A 286 0.33 22.65 -7.54
CA VAL A 286 1.09 21.62 -6.83
C VAL A 286 0.96 20.30 -7.59
N TYR A 287 2.11 19.73 -7.93
CA TYR A 287 2.19 18.37 -8.48
C TYR A 287 3.10 17.51 -7.62
N LEU A 288 2.76 16.23 -7.49
CA LEU A 288 3.63 15.24 -6.88
C LEU A 288 4.39 14.45 -7.94
N LEU A 289 5.66 14.18 -7.65
CA LEU A 289 6.47 13.23 -8.41
C LEU A 289 6.40 11.88 -7.71
N SER A 290 5.79 10.92 -8.40
CA SER A 290 5.46 9.63 -7.82
C SER A 290 5.98 8.47 -8.66
N LYS A 291 6.35 7.37 -7.99
CA LYS A 291 6.68 6.07 -8.60
C LYS A 291 5.77 4.97 -8.07
N GLN A 292 5.65 3.91 -8.85
CA GLN A 292 4.78 2.77 -8.57
C GLN A 292 5.29 1.51 -9.29
N GLY A 293 4.87 0.33 -8.84
CA GLY A 293 5.45 -0.95 -9.27
C GLY A 293 5.17 -1.39 -10.71
N LYS A 294 4.38 -0.68 -11.50
CA LYS A 294 4.03 -0.99 -12.90
C LYS A 294 4.76 -0.11 -13.92
N SER A 295 5.63 0.80 -13.49
CA SER A 295 6.38 1.70 -14.38
C SER A 295 7.77 2.00 -13.84
N TRP A 296 8.74 2.22 -14.73
CA TRP A 296 10.07 2.71 -14.37
C TRP A 296 10.11 4.22 -14.22
N HIS A 297 9.14 4.90 -14.84
CA HIS A 297 9.17 6.34 -14.97
C HIS A 297 8.38 7.00 -13.85
N TYR A 298 8.92 8.12 -13.37
CA TYR A 298 8.14 9.05 -12.56
C TYR A 298 6.86 9.44 -13.28
N GLN A 299 5.83 9.63 -12.47
CA GLN A 299 4.57 10.22 -12.88
C GLN A 299 4.44 11.59 -12.23
N LEU A 300 3.85 12.54 -12.97
CA LEU A 300 3.56 13.88 -12.49
C LEU A 300 2.06 13.98 -12.22
N TRP A 301 1.67 13.90 -10.96
CA TRP A 301 0.27 13.89 -10.57
C TRP A 301 -0.17 15.21 -9.99
N ASP A 302 -1.31 15.70 -10.45
CA ASP A 302 -1.97 16.85 -9.86
C ASP A 302 -2.38 16.53 -8.42
N TYR A 303 -2.04 17.42 -7.48
CA TYR A 303 -2.25 17.16 -6.06
C TYR A 303 -3.72 16.98 -5.70
N ASP A 304 -4.60 17.81 -6.29
CA ASP A 304 -6.02 17.80 -5.97
C ASP A 304 -6.68 16.55 -6.57
N GLN A 305 -6.29 16.15 -7.79
CA GLN A 305 -6.73 14.87 -8.36
C GLN A 305 -6.30 13.67 -7.51
N LEU A 306 -5.07 13.69 -6.98
CA LEU A 306 -4.57 12.63 -6.11
C LEU A 306 -5.31 12.59 -4.77
N ARG A 307 -5.57 13.76 -4.16
CA ARG A 307 -6.39 13.90 -2.95
C ARG A 307 -7.77 13.28 -3.16
N ASP A 308 -8.43 13.64 -4.25
CA ASP A 308 -9.79 13.16 -4.55
C ASP A 308 -9.79 11.65 -4.82
N SER A 309 -8.77 11.14 -5.51
CA SER A 309 -8.58 9.69 -5.70
C SER A 309 -8.38 8.95 -4.37
N ASN A 310 -7.61 9.49 -3.43
CA ASN A 310 -7.41 8.90 -2.12
C ASN A 310 -8.70 8.89 -1.27
N LEU A 311 -9.51 9.95 -1.35
CA LEU A 311 -10.76 10.10 -0.59
C LEU A 311 -11.91 9.20 -1.07
N GLN A 312 -11.82 8.61 -2.25
CA GLN A 312 -12.88 7.76 -2.81
C GLN A 312 -12.60 6.25 -2.72
N LEU A 313 -11.48 5.83 -2.10
CA LEU A 313 -11.10 4.42 -1.92
C LEU A 313 -12.02 3.72 -0.92
N THR A 314 -13.21 3.33 -1.37
CA THR A 314 -14.32 2.99 -0.48
C THR A 314 -14.74 1.55 -0.58
N ASP A 315 -14.69 0.99 -1.78
CA ASP A 315 -15.27 -0.31 -2.10
C ASP A 315 -14.17 -1.32 -2.46
N PHE A 316 -14.36 -2.56 -2.00
CA PHE A 316 -13.54 -3.68 -2.44
C PHE A 316 -13.94 -4.08 -3.86
N SER A 317 -12.96 -4.37 -4.71
CA SER A 317 -13.23 -4.69 -6.12
C SER A 317 -14.15 -5.92 -6.25
N PRO A 318 -15.27 -5.84 -6.98
CA PRO A 318 -16.11 -7.00 -7.29
C PRO A 318 -15.35 -8.11 -8.01
N SER A 319 -14.37 -7.75 -8.85
CA SER A 319 -13.55 -8.74 -9.56
C SER A 319 -12.68 -9.56 -8.60
N ARG A 320 -12.12 -8.92 -7.57
CA ARG A 320 -11.34 -9.58 -6.52
C ARG A 320 -12.24 -10.41 -5.62
N ALA A 321 -13.45 -9.93 -5.33
CA ALA A 321 -14.42 -10.71 -4.57
C ALA A 321 -14.86 -12.01 -5.27
N ALA A 322 -14.81 -12.04 -6.62
CA ALA A 322 -15.26 -13.15 -7.43
C ALA A 322 -14.14 -14.08 -7.92
N ASP A 323 -12.87 -13.80 -7.63
CA ASP A 323 -11.74 -14.56 -8.20
C ASP A 323 -11.33 -15.81 -7.41
N GLY A 324 -12.01 -16.07 -6.28
CA GLY A 324 -11.76 -17.24 -5.43
C GLY A 324 -10.50 -17.16 -4.57
N ARG A 325 -9.82 -16.01 -4.52
CA ARG A 325 -8.62 -15.81 -3.70
C ARG A 325 -8.95 -15.26 -2.32
N ALA A 326 -8.03 -15.49 -1.39
CA ALA A 326 -8.10 -14.90 -0.06
C ALA A 326 -7.43 -13.52 -0.05
N TYR A 327 -7.99 -12.60 0.75
CA TYR A 327 -7.49 -11.24 0.90
C TYR A 327 -7.53 -10.84 2.37
N VAL A 328 -6.48 -10.15 2.83
CA VAL A 328 -6.48 -9.51 4.15
C VAL A 328 -7.07 -8.12 3.98
N VAL A 329 -8.34 -7.95 4.38
CA VAL A 329 -9.02 -6.67 4.37
C VAL A 329 -9.41 -6.30 5.81
N PRO A 330 -9.11 -5.09 6.30
CA PRO A 330 -9.45 -4.68 7.65
C PRO A 330 -10.96 -4.76 7.95
N ALA A 331 -11.29 -4.84 9.24
CA ALA A 331 -12.65 -4.61 9.69
C ALA A 331 -13.12 -3.21 9.23
N GLY A 332 -14.27 -3.16 8.55
CA GLY A 332 -14.76 -1.94 7.89
C GLY A 332 -14.33 -1.79 6.42
N GLY A 333 -13.65 -2.80 5.86
CA GLY A 333 -13.38 -2.90 4.42
C GLY A 333 -12.27 -1.95 3.94
N VAL A 334 -12.21 -1.78 2.62
CA VAL A 334 -11.25 -0.87 1.96
C VAL A 334 -11.41 0.56 2.47
N ARG A 335 -12.64 0.99 2.74
CA ARG A 335 -12.89 2.31 3.33
C ARG A 335 -12.11 2.52 4.63
N ALA A 336 -12.20 1.59 5.57
CA ALA A 336 -11.52 1.73 6.86
C ALA A 336 -9.99 1.61 6.74
N GLY A 337 -9.52 0.83 5.76
CA GLY A 337 -8.11 0.54 5.59
C GLY A 337 -7.31 1.50 4.72
N LEU A 338 -7.94 2.17 3.74
CA LEU A 338 -7.24 2.99 2.74
C LEU A 338 -7.85 4.40 2.52
N CYS A 339 -9.17 4.57 2.69
CA CYS A 339 -9.85 5.82 2.35
C CYS A 339 -9.34 7.00 3.16
N GLY A 340 -8.87 8.04 2.49
CA GLY A 340 -8.39 9.23 3.20
C GLY A 340 -7.20 8.96 4.10
N GLN A 341 -6.45 7.88 3.86
CA GLN A 341 -5.27 7.51 4.63
C GLN A 341 -4.03 7.57 3.76
N ALA A 342 -2.91 7.94 4.37
CA ALA A 342 -1.59 7.97 3.74
C ALA A 342 -0.52 7.81 4.82
N LEU A 343 0.72 7.51 4.41
CA LEU A 343 1.79 7.20 5.35
C LEU A 343 3.03 8.06 5.07
N LEU A 344 3.40 8.89 6.04
CA LEU A 344 4.64 9.64 6.03
C LEU A 344 5.74 8.81 6.68
N LEU A 345 6.85 8.59 5.97
CA LEU A 345 7.99 7.84 6.49
C LEU A 345 9.17 8.77 6.75
N ARG A 346 9.83 8.63 7.90
CA ARG A 346 10.99 9.43 8.31
C ARG A 346 12.07 8.53 8.91
N PRO A 347 13.36 8.86 8.77
CA PRO A 347 14.41 8.23 9.58
C PRO A 347 14.11 8.36 11.09
N TYR A 348 14.60 7.44 11.91
CA TYR A 348 14.62 7.67 13.36
C TYR A 348 15.68 8.73 13.69
N ASP A 349 15.28 9.80 14.37
CA ASP A 349 16.22 10.74 14.96
C ASP A 349 16.99 10.00 16.06
N SER A 350 18.28 9.78 15.84
CA SER A 350 19.20 9.14 16.80
C SER A 350 19.38 9.95 18.10
N SER A 351 18.74 11.10 18.23
CA SER A 351 18.75 11.96 19.41
C SER A 351 17.77 11.52 20.52
N HIS A 352 16.88 10.55 20.28
CA HIS A 352 15.90 10.09 21.27
C HIS A 352 15.85 8.56 21.47
N TRP A 353 17.00 7.88 21.48
CA TRP A 353 17.06 6.52 22.04
C TRP A 353 17.26 6.61 23.57
N PRO A 354 16.24 6.32 24.41
CA PRO A 354 16.52 6.00 25.80
C PRO A 354 17.26 4.66 25.80
N ALA A 355 18.58 4.72 26.04
CA ALA A 355 19.37 3.56 26.38
C ALA A 355 18.90 3.00 27.73
N ALA A 356 17.85 2.18 27.72
CA ALA A 356 17.36 1.37 28.82
C ALA A 356 16.38 0.34 28.21
N SER A 357 16.52 -0.98 28.30
CA SER A 357 17.33 -1.83 29.15
C SER A 357 17.46 -3.18 28.44
N LEU A 358 18.69 -3.62 28.17
CA LEU A 358 19.02 -5.05 28.11
C LEU A 358 19.88 -5.32 29.34
N LYS A 359 19.22 -5.82 30.39
CA LYS A 359 19.82 -6.68 31.39
C LYS A 359 19.11 -8.02 31.32
#